data_AF-A0A521DME5-F1
#
_entry.id   AF-A0A521DME5-F1
#
_cell.length_a   1.000
_cell.length_b   1.000
_cell.length_c   1.000
_cell.angle_alpha   90.00
_cell.angle_beta   90.00
_cell.angle_gamma   90.00
#
_symmetry.space_group_name_H-M   'P 1'
#
loop_
_entity.id
_entity.type
_entity.pdbx_description
1 polymer ?
#
loop_
_entity_poly.entity_id
_entity_poly.type
_entity_poly.pdbx_seq_one_letter_code
_entity_poly.pdbx_strand_id
1 'polypeptide(L)' 'TEPKVDEMNRKLFRYLNFYNFVRPHQGLGYKTPVEKFEEYIKKHQGVHHVLNENNFLTFEKSHLFFPKTNP' A
#
# COMPACT_ATOMS: atom_id res chain seq x y z
N THR A 1 -0.29 -32.37 14.42
CA THR A 1 -1.09 -31.25 14.94
C THR A 1 -1.41 -30.33 13.79
N GLU A 2 -2.66 -29.92 13.63
CA GLU A 2 -3.01 -28.89 12.64
C GLU A 2 -2.18 -27.62 12.91
N PRO A 3 -1.62 -26.98 11.87
CA PRO A 3 -0.90 -25.74 12.07
C PRO A 3 -1.87 -24.70 12.61
N LYS A 4 -1.50 -24.05 13.72
CA LYS A 4 -2.33 -22.99 14.30
C LYS A 4 -2.45 -21.85 13.29
N VAL A 5 -3.66 -21.30 13.15
CA VAL A 5 -3.97 -20.20 12.24
C VAL A 5 -2.94 -19.06 12.34
N ASP A 6 -2.48 -18.74 13.55
CA ASP A 6 -1.45 -17.72 13.78
C ASP A 6 -0.10 -18.02 13.13
N GLU A 7 0.32 -19.28 13.14
CA GLU A 7 1.58 -19.70 12.51
C GLU A 7 1.47 -19.59 10.98
N MET A 8 0.33 -20.02 10.43
CA MET A 8 0.07 -19.91 9.00
C MET A 8 -0.02 -18.46 8.53
N ASN A 9 -0.67 -17.59 9.32
CA ASN A 9 -0.74 -16.17 9.06
C ASN A 9 0.66 -15.54 9.07
N ARG A 10 1.52 -15.87 10.04
CA ARG A 10 2.92 -15.39 10.08
C ARG A 10 3.69 -15.81 8.82
N LYS A 11 3.55 -17.06 8.39
CA LYS A 11 4.21 -17.55 7.17
C LYS A 11 3.69 -16.81 5.93
N LEU A 12 2.39 -16.61 5.82
CA LEU A 12 1.76 -15.89 4.71
C LEU A 12 2.23 -14.43 4.65
N PHE A 13 2.20 -13.71 5.77
CA PHE A 13 2.66 -12.31 5.80
C PHE A 13 4.13 -12.17 5.41
N ARG A 14 4.99 -13.08 5.91
CA ARG A 14 6.40 -13.12 5.51
C ARG A 14 6.57 -13.34 4.02
N TYR A 15 5.82 -14.28 3.45
CA TYR A 15 5.86 -14.55 2.02
C TYR A 15 5.38 -13.37 1.18
N LEU A 16 4.27 -12.74 1.55
CA LEU A 16 3.73 -11.57 0.86
C LEU A 16 4.74 -10.40 0.85
N ASN A 17 5.42 -10.16 1.96
CA ASN A 17 6.46 -9.15 2.02
C ASN A 17 7.62 -9.48 1.05
N PHE A 18 8.14 -10.70 1.10
CA PHE A 18 9.22 -11.13 0.19
C PHE A 18 8.81 -11.06 -1.29
N TYR A 19 7.61 -11.54 -1.63
CA TYR A 19 7.09 -11.56 -3.00
C TYR A 19 6.94 -10.15 -3.58
N ASN A 20 6.39 -9.22 -2.78
CA ASN A 20 6.05 -7.88 -3.24
C ASN A 20 7.23 -6.91 -3.26
N PHE A 21 8.18 -7.06 -2.34
CA PHE A 21 9.25 -6.07 -2.11
C PHE A 21 10.65 -6.55 -2.43
N VAL A 22 10.89 -7.86 -2.51
CA VAL A 22 12.25 -8.41 -2.65
C VAL A 22 12.40 -9.28 -3.90
N ARG A 23 11.37 -10.04 -4.28
CA ARG A 23 11.48 -11.02 -5.37
C ARG A 23 11.24 -10.35 -6.74
N PRO A 24 12.24 -10.33 -7.64
CA PRO A 24 12.03 -9.93 -9.02
C PRO A 24 11.30 -11.02 -9.81
N HIS A 25 10.46 -10.62 -10.76
CA HIS A 25 9.68 -11.54 -11.59
C HIS A 25 9.99 -11.31 -13.07
N GLN A 26 10.25 -12.39 -13.82
CA GLN A 26 10.57 -12.30 -15.25
C GLN A 26 9.45 -11.63 -16.06
N GLY A 27 8.18 -11.94 -15.77
CA GLY A 27 7.02 -11.31 -16.42
C GLY A 27 6.86 -9.80 -16.13
N LEU A 28 7.59 -9.30 -15.12
CA LEU A 28 7.67 -7.88 -14.77
C LEU A 28 8.96 -7.23 -15.27
N GLY A 29 9.71 -7.88 -16.18
CA GLY A 29 11.01 -7.41 -16.62
C GLY A 29 12.05 -7.40 -15.51
N TYR A 30 12.06 -8.46 -14.69
CA TYR A 30 12.92 -8.64 -13.52
C TYR A 30 12.77 -7.58 -12.43
N LYS A 31 11.57 -7.00 -12.31
CA LYS A 31 11.19 -6.09 -11.22
C LYS A 31 10.29 -6.78 -10.20
N THR A 32 10.28 -6.24 -8.99
CA THR A 32 9.30 -6.57 -7.96
C THR A 32 7.93 -5.95 -8.31
N PRO A 33 6.83 -6.47 -7.76
CA PRO A 33 5.50 -5.88 -7.95
C PRO A 33 5.43 -4.41 -7.50
N VAL A 34 6.11 -4.06 -6.40
CA VAL A 34 6.16 -2.68 -5.89
C VAL A 34 6.88 -1.76 -6.87
N GLU A 35 8.04 -2.16 -7.39
CA GLU A 35 8.76 -1.37 -8.40
C GLU A 35 7.90 -1.16 -9.65
N LYS A 36 7.19 -2.19 -10.11
CA LYS A 36 6.28 -2.05 -11.26
C LYS A 36 5.10 -1.12 -10.99
N PHE A 37 4.55 -1.19 -9.79
CA PHE A 37 3.49 -0.28 -9.37
C PHE A 37 3.99 1.16 -9.33
N GLU A 38 5.17 1.42 -8.77
CA GLU A 38 5.77 2.76 -8.77
C GLU A 38 6.03 3.29 -10.18
N GLU A 39 6.53 2.46 -11.10
CA GLU A 39 6.70 2.84 -12.50
C GLU A 39 5.37 3.22 -13.16
N TYR A 40 4.33 2.43 -12.90
CA TYR A 40 2.99 2.72 -13.37
C TYR A 40 2.53 4.08 -12.83
N ILE A 41 2.62 4.30 -11.52
CA ILE A 41 2.22 5.55 -10.88
C ILE A 41 3.01 6.74 -11.45
N LYS A 42 4.34 6.66 -11.57
CA LYS A 42 5.17 7.72 -12.15
C LYS A 42 4.77 8.05 -13.59
N LYS A 43 4.50 7.04 -14.41
CA LYS A 43 4.06 7.21 -15.80
C LYS A 43 2.69 7.88 -15.91
N HIS A 44 1.77 7.57 -14.99
CA HIS A 44 0.40 8.09 -15.03
C HIS A 44 0.23 9.40 -14.24
N GLN A 45 1.10 9.69 -13.28
CA GLN A 45 1.11 10.97 -12.54
C GLN A 45 1.55 12.15 -13.42
N GLY A 46 2.35 11.92 -14.47
CA GLY A 46 2.61 12.93 -15.52
C GLY A 46 1.41 13.23 -16.42
N VAL A 47 0.31 12.47 -16.32
CA VAL A 47 -0.95 12.69 -17.07
C VAL A 47 -2.03 13.32 -16.18
N HIS A 48 -1.84 13.32 -14.84
CA HIS A 48 -2.75 13.88 -13.84
C HIS A 48 -2.23 15.20 -13.24
N HIS A 49 -1.85 16.18 -14.07
CA HIS A 49 -1.79 17.59 -13.62
C HIS A 49 -3.17 18.14 -13.25
N VAL A 50 -4.25 17.42 -13.55
CA VAL A 50 -5.58 17.67 -13.00
C VAL A 50 -5.60 17.08 -11.59
N LEU A 51 -5.39 17.96 -10.62
CA LEU A 51 -5.62 17.72 -9.21
C LEU A 51 -6.95 16.99 -9.03
N ASN A 52 -6.93 15.93 -8.24
CA ASN A 52 -8.14 15.25 -7.81
C ASN A 52 -8.95 16.20 -6.90
N GLU A 53 -9.93 16.91 -7.47
CA GLU A 53 -10.90 17.76 -6.75
C GLU A 53 -11.92 16.96 -5.91
N ASN A 54 -11.68 15.68 -5.62
CA ASN A 54 -12.55 14.89 -4.75
C ASN A 54 -12.40 15.31 -3.27
N ASN A 55 -12.99 16.46 -2.95
CA ASN A 55 -13.09 17.08 -1.63
C ASN A 55 -13.95 16.27 -0.63
N PHE A 56 -14.50 15.13 -1.03
CA PHE A 56 -15.50 14.38 -0.25
C PHE A 56 -14.90 13.26 0.62
N LEU A 57 -13.65 12.83 0.37
CA LEU A 57 -13.00 11.76 1.14
C LEU A 57 -12.14 12.27 2.31
N THR A 58 -12.00 13.59 2.47
CA THR A 58 -11.20 14.22 3.53
C THR A 58 -12.02 14.57 4.78
N PHE A 59 -13.35 14.52 4.72
CA PHE A 59 -14.23 14.91 5.85
C PHE A 59 -14.32 13.87 6.97
N GLU A 60 -14.07 12.58 6.67
CA GLU A 60 -14.15 11.49 7.66
C GLU A 60 -12.92 11.41 8.59
N LYS A 61 -11.80 12.08 8.25
CA LYS A 61 -10.59 12.07 9.10
C LYS A 61 -10.58 13.14 10.19
N SER A 62 -11.46 14.14 10.14
CA SER A 62 -11.45 15.25 11.09
C SER A 62 -12.18 14.96 12.41
N HIS A 63 -13.02 13.91 12.47
CA HIS A 63 -13.80 13.60 13.67
C HIS A 63 -13.10 12.69 14.69
N LEU A 64 -11.88 12.22 14.42
CA LEU A 64 -11.13 11.33 15.33
C LEU A 64 -9.98 12.03 16.09
N PHE A 65 -9.77 13.33 15.88
CA PHE A 65 -8.84 14.11 16.69
C PHE A 65 -9.60 14.81 17.82
N PHE A 66 -9.65 14.16 18.98
CA PHE A 66 -10.08 14.79 20.22
C PHE A 66 -9.26 16.07 20.47
N PRO A 67 -9.89 17.21 20.79
CA PRO A 67 -9.16 18.40 21.15
C PRO A 67 -8.43 18.14 22.48
N LYS A 68 -7.09 18.27 22.47
CA LYS A 68 -6.36 18.59 23.69
C LYS A 68 -6.81 19.98 24.11
N THR A 69 -7.73 20.07 25.05
CA THR A 69 -7.94 21.30 25.81
C THR A 69 -6.71 21.54 26.67
N ASN A 70 -6.11 22.71 26.57
CA ASN A 70 -5.50 23.38 27.72
C ASN A 70 -5.59 24.90 27.51
N PRO A 71 -5.84 25.69 28.58
CA PRO A 71 -5.82 27.15 28.54
C PRO A 71 -4.41 27.70 28.27
#